data_AF-A0A7P0TB16-F1
#
_entry.id   AF-A0A7P0TB16-F1
#
_cell.length_a   1.000
_cell.length_b   1.000
_cell.length_c   1.000
_cell.angle_alpha   90.00
_cell.angle_beta   90.00
_cell.angle_gamma   90.00
#
_symmetry.space_group_name_H-M   'P 1'
#
loop_
_entity.id
_entity.type
_entity.pdbx_description
1 polymer ?
#
loop_
_entity_poly.entity_id
_entity_poly.type
_entity_poly.pdbx_seq_one_letter_code
_entity_poly.pdbx_strand_id
1 'polypeptide(L)'
;MDGNLAFCLHGRTWPPFSSSLFHPRKQYLEEHRFSVVVVPSPFPCALEEAQKAIQQLFGKIKDIKDKAEKSEQMVKEITRDIKQLDHAKRHLTTSITTLNHLHMLAGGVDSLEAMTRRRQYGEVANLLQGVMNVLEHFHKYMGIPQIRQLSERVKAAQTELGQQILADFEEAFPSQGTKRPGGPSNVLRDACLVANILDPRIKQEIIKKFIKQHLSEYLVLFQENQDVAWLDKIDRRYAWIKRQLVDYEEKYGRMFPREWCMAERIAVEFCHVTRAELAKIMRTRAKEIEVKLLLFAIQRTTNFEGFLAKRFSGCTLTDGTLKKLESPPPSTNPFLEDEPTPEMEELATEKGDLDQVSLVCVTTGNLPNVRF
;
A
#
# COMPACT_ATOMS: atom_id res chain seq x y z
N MET A 1 -3.84 35.14 45.59
CA MET A 1 -2.86 34.48 46.48
C MET A 1 -1.66 35.38 46.54
N ASP A 2 -1.67 36.20 47.60
CA ASP A 2 -0.59 37.07 48.03
C ASP A 2 0.66 36.28 48.46
N GLY A 3 1.81 36.95 48.47
CA GLY A 3 3.04 36.46 49.08
C GLY A 3 4.26 37.30 48.69
N ASN A 4 4.38 38.56 49.12
CA ASN A 4 5.03 39.06 50.34
C ASN A 4 6.53 39.41 50.21
N LEU A 5 6.82 40.68 50.56
CA LEU A 5 8.12 41.28 50.84
C LEU A 5 8.87 40.60 51.99
N ALA A 6 10.20 40.72 52.01
CA ALA A 6 10.95 40.85 53.26
C ALA A 6 12.26 41.66 53.08
N PHE A 7 12.27 42.85 53.69
CA PHE A 7 13.45 43.63 54.07
C PHE A 7 14.15 42.94 55.26
N CYS A 8 15.47 43.05 55.38
CA CYS A 8 16.15 42.87 56.67
C CYS A 8 17.42 43.73 56.76
N LEU A 9 17.30 44.87 57.45
CA LEU A 9 18.41 45.66 58.00
C LEU A 9 18.71 45.14 59.41
N HIS A 10 19.99 44.96 59.75
CA HIS A 10 20.45 44.84 61.13
C HIS A 10 21.75 45.64 61.29
N GLY A 11 21.75 46.56 62.26
CA GLY A 11 22.86 47.47 62.56
C GLY A 11 23.72 47.07 63.77
N ARG A 12 24.35 48.11 64.35
CA ARG A 12 25.23 48.17 65.55
C ARG A 12 26.73 47.95 65.21
N THR A 13 27.74 48.60 65.80
CA THR A 13 27.93 49.61 66.89
C THR A 13 29.44 49.97 66.91
N TRP A 14 29.83 51.21 67.22
CA TRP A 14 31.17 51.62 67.74
C TRP A 14 31.31 51.19 69.23
N PRO A 15 32.46 51.21 69.97
CA PRO A 15 33.67 52.10 69.98
C PRO A 15 34.98 51.30 70.36
N PRO A 16 36.07 51.77 71.05
CA PRO A 16 36.42 53.09 71.61
C PRO A 16 37.87 53.62 71.39
N PHE A 17 38.02 54.87 71.85
CA PHE A 17 39.23 55.68 72.01
C PHE A 17 40.33 55.05 72.88
N SER A 18 41.60 55.40 72.58
CA SER A 18 42.64 55.50 73.61
C SER A 18 43.40 56.82 73.47
N SER A 19 43.65 57.41 74.63
CA SER A 19 44.17 58.75 74.91
C SER A 19 45.63 58.68 75.33
N SER A 20 46.48 59.62 74.91
CA SER A 20 47.58 60.11 75.78
C SER A 20 48.37 61.32 75.23
N LEU A 21 48.54 62.30 76.13
CA LEU A 21 49.76 63.07 76.45
C LEU A 21 50.16 64.34 75.66
N PHE A 22 49.74 65.47 76.25
CA PHE A 22 50.45 66.73 76.54
C PHE A 22 51.99 66.81 76.37
N HIS A 23 52.51 67.79 75.59
CA HIS A 23 53.22 69.01 76.08
C HIS A 23 53.73 69.90 74.92
N PRO A 24 53.87 71.23 75.10
CA PRO A 24 54.24 72.17 74.04
C PRO A 24 55.71 72.62 74.09
N ARG A 25 56.31 72.92 72.93
CA ARG A 25 57.50 73.80 72.86
C ARG A 25 57.57 74.54 71.53
N LYS A 26 57.52 75.87 71.60
CA LYS A 26 57.96 76.76 70.51
C LYS A 26 59.48 76.72 70.42
N GLN A 27 60.03 76.60 69.22
CA GLN A 27 61.32 77.21 68.87
C GLN A 27 61.46 77.39 67.35
N TYR A 28 61.92 78.59 66.98
CA TYR A 28 62.33 79.02 65.66
C TYR A 28 63.55 78.23 65.16
N LEU A 29 63.66 77.95 63.86
CA LEU A 29 64.77 78.38 62.97
C LEU A 29 64.74 77.67 61.59
N GLU A 30 64.93 78.51 60.58
CA GLU A 30 65.47 78.39 59.21
C GLU A 30 65.70 77.04 58.51
N GLU A 31 65.32 77.07 57.23
CA GLU A 31 65.95 76.48 56.03
C GLU A 31 66.60 75.09 56.12
N HIS A 32 65.94 74.10 55.51
CA HIS A 32 66.58 73.27 54.48
C HIS A 32 65.54 72.74 53.47
N ARG A 33 65.84 73.01 52.20
CA ARG A 33 65.09 72.61 51.01
C ARG A 33 65.12 71.08 50.85
N PHE A 34 64.02 70.41 51.15
CA PHE A 34 63.68 69.12 50.52
C PHE A 34 62.45 69.35 49.65
N SER A 35 62.67 69.30 48.34
CA SER A 35 61.62 69.28 47.32
C SER A 35 60.84 67.97 47.48
N VAL A 36 59.84 67.95 48.36
CA VAL A 36 58.75 66.99 48.26
C VAL A 36 57.91 67.47 47.08
N VAL A 37 58.23 66.95 45.89
CA VAL A 37 57.25 66.88 44.81
C VAL A 37 56.15 65.98 45.37
N VAL A 38 55.16 66.58 46.05
CA VAL A 38 53.87 65.94 46.24
C VAL A 38 53.30 65.86 44.84
N VAL A 39 53.60 64.76 44.14
CA VAL A 39 52.80 64.34 43.01
C VAL A 39 51.39 64.27 43.59
N PRO A 40 50.45 65.14 43.17
CA PRO A 40 49.11 65.09 43.71
C PRO A 40 48.59 63.69 43.42
N SER A 41 48.29 62.95 44.48
CA SER A 41 47.75 61.61 44.35
C SER A 41 46.45 61.72 43.53
N PRO A 42 46.33 61.07 42.36
CA PRO A 42 45.22 61.32 41.43
C PRO A 42 43.87 60.75 41.91
N PHE A 43 43.80 60.23 43.14
CA PHE A 43 42.69 59.46 43.70
C PHE A 43 41.31 60.14 43.63
N PRO A 44 41.14 61.45 43.94
CA PRO A 44 39.83 62.09 43.87
C PRO A 44 39.33 62.21 42.42
N CYS A 45 40.22 62.61 41.49
CA CYS A 45 39.91 62.67 40.07
C CYS A 45 39.64 61.28 39.49
N ALA A 46 40.40 60.27 39.89
CA ALA A 46 40.22 58.89 39.43
C ALA A 46 38.88 58.29 39.89
N LEU A 47 38.39 58.65 41.08
CA LEU A 47 37.10 58.19 41.59
C LEU A 47 35.93 58.86 40.85
N GLU A 48 36.05 60.15 40.56
CA GLU A 48 35.04 60.90 39.80
C GLU A 48 34.99 60.47 38.32
N GLU A 49 36.15 60.16 37.72
CA GLU A 49 36.26 59.53 36.40
C GLU A 49 35.64 58.12 36.40
N ALA A 50 35.90 57.30 37.41
CA ALA A 50 35.29 55.98 37.54
C ALA A 50 33.76 56.06 37.69
N GLN A 51 33.25 57.03 38.47
CA GLN A 51 31.82 57.24 38.66
C GLN A 51 31.12 57.71 37.38
N LYS A 52 31.76 58.61 36.61
CA LYS A 52 31.31 58.97 35.26
C LYS A 52 31.34 57.79 34.29
N ALA A 53 32.40 56.98 34.32
CA ALA A 53 32.52 55.79 33.48
C ALA A 53 31.43 54.76 33.78
N ILE A 54 31.09 54.55 35.06
CA ILE A 54 29.99 53.67 35.49
C ILE A 54 28.63 54.21 35.02
N GLN A 55 28.38 55.51 35.14
CA GLN A 55 27.13 56.12 34.62
C GLN A 55 27.02 55.98 33.10
N GLN A 56 28.12 56.17 32.36
CA GLN A 56 28.16 55.91 30.93
C GLN A 56 27.93 54.44 30.60
N LEU A 57 28.46 53.52 31.42
CA LEU A 57 28.24 52.08 31.25
C LEU A 57 26.77 51.70 31.45
N PHE A 58 26.11 52.24 32.48
CA PHE A 58 24.67 52.05 32.70
C PHE A 58 23.83 52.61 31.55
N GLY A 59 24.23 53.78 31.01
CA GLY A 59 23.62 54.32 29.79
C GLY A 59 23.75 53.35 28.61
N LYS A 60 24.96 52.85 28.34
CA LYS A 60 25.21 51.86 27.26
C LYS A 60 24.45 50.57 27.47
N ILE A 61 24.36 50.05 28.71
CA ILE A 61 23.61 48.84 29.03
C ILE A 61 22.12 49.05 28.77
N LYS A 62 21.58 50.23 29.12
CA LYS A 62 20.19 50.58 28.85
C LYS A 62 19.92 50.66 27.34
N ASP A 63 20.80 51.31 26.58
CA ASP A 63 20.68 51.37 25.12
C ASP A 63 20.76 49.99 24.46
N ILE A 64 21.63 49.10 24.94
CA ILE A 64 21.73 47.72 24.47
C ILE A 64 20.44 46.95 24.77
N LYS A 65 19.88 47.11 25.99
CA LYS A 65 18.63 46.47 26.37
C LYS A 65 17.46 46.94 25.49
N ASP A 66 17.32 48.24 25.30
CA ASP A 66 16.24 48.81 24.48
C ASP A 66 16.37 48.38 23.01
N LYS A 67 17.60 48.26 22.49
CA LYS A 67 17.85 47.70 21.15
C LYS A 67 17.56 46.20 21.07
N ALA A 68 17.90 45.44 22.11
CA ALA A 68 17.64 44.00 22.17
C ALA A 68 16.12 43.72 22.20
N GLU A 69 15.36 44.48 22.98
CA GLU A 69 13.89 44.35 23.06
C GLU A 69 13.21 44.71 21.73
N LYS A 70 13.66 45.78 21.08
CA LYS A 70 13.20 46.14 19.71
C LYS A 70 13.55 45.05 18.69
N SER A 71 14.76 44.47 18.78
CA SER A 71 15.20 43.38 17.91
C SER A 71 14.36 42.12 18.14
N GLU A 72 14.07 41.75 19.40
CA GLU A 72 13.20 40.63 19.74
C GLU A 72 11.78 40.81 19.17
N GLN A 73 11.20 42.02 19.34
CA GLN A 73 9.89 42.33 18.79
C GLN A 73 9.88 42.24 17.25
N MET A 74 10.92 42.77 16.60
CA MET A 74 11.08 42.66 15.14
C MET A 74 11.15 41.20 14.69
N VAL A 75 11.92 40.35 15.38
CA VAL A 75 12.02 38.91 15.07
C VAL A 75 10.69 38.18 15.27
N LYS A 76 9.92 38.53 16.33
CA LYS A 76 8.58 37.98 16.56
C LYS A 76 7.62 38.32 15.42
N GLU A 77 7.67 39.56 14.93
CA GLU A 77 6.86 40.00 13.78
C GLU A 77 7.25 39.27 12.50
N ILE A 78 8.55 39.19 12.19
CA ILE A 78 9.07 38.43 11.05
C ILE A 78 8.59 36.98 11.11
N THR A 79 8.69 36.33 12.27
CA THR A 79 8.29 34.93 12.44
C THR A 79 6.78 34.74 12.28
N ARG A 80 5.97 35.70 12.74
CA ARG A 80 4.52 35.69 12.54
C ARG A 80 4.18 35.81 11.05
N ASP A 81 4.84 36.71 10.34
CA ASP A 81 4.57 36.97 8.92
C ASP A 81 5.00 35.78 8.06
N ILE A 82 6.11 35.11 8.39
CA ILE A 82 6.53 33.83 7.77
C ILE A 82 5.44 32.77 7.96
N LYS A 83 4.90 32.61 9.18
CA LYS A 83 3.81 31.64 9.43
C LYS A 83 2.57 31.96 8.60
N GLN A 84 2.17 33.22 8.49
CA GLN A 84 1.04 33.62 7.66
C GLN A 84 1.29 33.28 6.18
N LEU A 85 2.51 33.53 5.68
CA LEU A 85 2.91 33.18 4.33
C LEU A 85 2.86 31.65 4.10
N ASP A 86 3.29 30.85 5.07
CA ASP A 86 3.22 29.39 4.99
C ASP A 86 1.78 28.88 4.94
N HIS A 87 0.89 29.47 5.75
CA HIS A 87 -0.53 29.16 5.67
C HIS A 87 -1.10 29.51 4.29
N ALA A 88 -0.82 30.71 3.78
CA ALA A 88 -1.26 31.14 2.46
C ALA A 88 -0.74 30.19 1.36
N LYS A 89 0.56 29.87 1.39
CA LYS A 89 1.18 28.91 0.46
C LYS A 89 0.49 27.56 0.50
N ARG A 90 0.27 26.99 1.69
CA ARG A 90 -0.38 25.68 1.86
C ARG A 90 -1.82 25.69 1.34
N HIS A 91 -2.58 26.74 1.63
CA HIS A 91 -3.95 26.89 1.15
C HIS A 91 -4.01 27.05 -0.36
N LEU A 92 -3.11 27.83 -0.96
CA LEU A 92 -3.01 27.99 -2.41
C LEU A 92 -2.62 26.67 -3.08
N THR A 93 -1.59 25.97 -2.60
CA THR A 93 -1.19 24.66 -3.13
C THR A 93 -2.35 23.67 -3.07
N THR A 94 -3.04 23.60 -1.93
CA THR A 94 -4.20 22.72 -1.76
C THR A 94 -5.31 23.06 -2.75
N SER A 95 -5.63 24.34 -2.91
CA SER A 95 -6.66 24.83 -3.83
C SER A 95 -6.33 24.48 -5.29
N ILE A 96 -5.09 24.72 -5.72
CA ILE A 96 -4.60 24.38 -7.06
C ILE A 96 -4.69 22.87 -7.31
N THR A 97 -4.21 22.05 -6.38
CA THR A 97 -4.30 20.59 -6.50
C THR A 97 -5.75 20.11 -6.57
N THR A 98 -6.64 20.62 -5.72
CA THR A 98 -8.07 20.26 -5.77
C THR A 98 -8.73 20.67 -7.08
N LEU A 99 -8.40 21.85 -7.63
CA LEU A 99 -8.97 22.30 -8.88
C LEU A 99 -8.45 21.46 -10.06
N ASN A 100 -7.17 21.12 -10.08
CA ASN A 100 -6.59 20.23 -11.09
C ASN A 100 -7.24 18.84 -11.04
N HIS A 101 -7.42 18.27 -9.84
CA HIS A 101 -8.11 16.99 -9.69
C HIS A 101 -9.58 17.07 -10.12
N LEU A 102 -10.26 18.19 -9.87
CA LEU A 102 -11.64 18.39 -10.32
C LEU A 102 -11.72 18.46 -11.85
N HIS A 103 -10.79 19.18 -12.48
CA HIS A 103 -10.67 19.24 -13.94
C HIS A 103 -10.40 17.85 -14.52
N MET A 104 -9.47 17.08 -13.93
CA MET A 104 -9.22 15.69 -14.32
C MET A 104 -10.46 14.80 -14.17
N LEU A 105 -11.22 14.96 -13.08
CA LEU A 105 -12.44 14.19 -12.85
C LEU A 105 -13.51 14.53 -13.89
N ALA A 106 -13.79 15.82 -14.12
CA ALA A 106 -14.79 16.27 -15.08
C ALA A 106 -14.45 15.82 -16.51
N GLY A 107 -13.24 16.11 -16.99
CA GLY A 107 -12.81 15.70 -18.33
C GLY A 107 -12.62 14.18 -18.46
N GLY A 108 -12.26 13.51 -17.36
CA GLY A 108 -12.15 12.06 -17.29
C GLY A 108 -13.49 11.35 -17.43
N VAL A 109 -14.56 11.88 -16.81
CA VAL A 109 -15.92 11.32 -16.97
C VAL A 109 -16.40 11.47 -18.41
N ASP A 110 -16.23 12.64 -19.02
CA ASP A 110 -16.65 12.87 -20.41
C ASP A 110 -15.88 11.96 -21.39
N SER A 111 -14.57 11.78 -21.17
CA SER A 111 -13.73 10.88 -21.97
C SER A 111 -14.11 9.41 -21.76
N LEU A 112 -14.42 9.01 -20.52
CA LEU A 112 -14.85 7.66 -20.18
C LEU A 112 -16.16 7.29 -20.88
N GLU A 113 -17.15 8.17 -20.86
CA GLU A 113 -18.42 7.98 -21.56
C GLU A 113 -18.20 7.88 -23.09
N ALA A 114 -17.31 8.70 -23.66
CA ALA A 114 -17.00 8.65 -25.09
C ALA A 114 -16.29 7.35 -25.51
N MET A 115 -15.31 6.88 -24.73
CA MET A 115 -14.58 5.64 -25.02
C MET A 115 -15.42 4.38 -24.78
N THR A 116 -16.34 4.42 -23.81
CA THR A 116 -17.32 3.35 -23.56
C THR A 116 -18.14 3.08 -24.81
N ARG A 117 -18.67 4.14 -25.45
CA ARG A 117 -19.43 4.06 -26.71
C ARG A 117 -18.63 3.48 -27.88
N ARG A 118 -17.31 3.69 -27.91
CA ARG A 118 -16.40 3.18 -28.95
C ARG A 118 -15.86 1.78 -28.65
N ARG A 119 -16.19 1.20 -27.50
CA ARG A 119 -15.71 -0.12 -27.04
C ARG A 119 -14.18 -0.23 -26.92
N GLN A 120 -13.49 0.86 -26.59
CA GLN A 120 -12.02 0.89 -26.43
C GLN A 120 -11.59 0.44 -25.03
N TYR A 121 -11.82 -0.83 -24.67
CA TYR A 121 -11.62 -1.32 -23.30
C TYR A 121 -10.20 -1.14 -22.75
N GLY A 122 -9.16 -1.24 -23.59
CA GLY A 122 -7.77 -1.10 -23.15
C GLY A 122 -7.46 0.29 -22.59
N GLU A 123 -7.94 1.33 -23.26
CA GLU A 123 -7.78 2.73 -22.81
C GLU A 123 -8.73 3.05 -21.65
N VAL A 124 -9.95 2.51 -21.70
CA VAL A 124 -10.95 2.65 -20.63
C VAL A 124 -10.42 2.11 -19.30
N ALA A 125 -9.69 1.00 -19.27
CA ALA A 125 -9.13 0.45 -18.04
C ALA A 125 -8.22 1.47 -17.32
N ASN A 126 -7.27 2.05 -18.05
CA ASN A 126 -6.33 3.03 -17.49
C ASN A 126 -7.05 4.31 -17.04
N LEU A 127 -7.97 4.82 -17.87
CA LEU A 127 -8.72 6.03 -17.52
C LEU A 127 -9.64 5.80 -16.31
N LEU A 128 -10.37 4.70 -16.29
CA LEU A 128 -11.28 4.36 -15.20
C LEU A 128 -10.53 4.24 -13.88
N GLN A 129 -9.36 3.60 -13.87
CA GLN A 129 -8.52 3.52 -12.68
C GLN A 129 -8.10 4.92 -12.20
N GLY A 130 -7.65 5.79 -13.11
CA GLY A 130 -7.27 7.18 -12.77
C GLY A 130 -8.45 7.98 -12.22
N VAL A 131 -9.62 7.88 -12.85
CA VAL A 131 -10.86 8.54 -12.42
C VAL A 131 -11.30 8.05 -11.03
N MET A 132 -11.22 6.73 -10.77
CA MET A 132 -11.54 6.15 -9.46
C MET A 132 -10.59 6.65 -8.36
N ASN A 133 -9.28 6.69 -8.65
CA ASN A 133 -8.29 7.21 -7.70
C ASN A 133 -8.55 8.69 -7.38
N VAL A 134 -8.86 9.51 -8.38
CA VAL A 134 -9.21 10.92 -8.16
C VAL A 134 -10.52 11.07 -7.39
N LEU A 135 -11.52 10.25 -7.71
CA LEU A 135 -12.81 10.25 -7.01
C LEU A 135 -12.65 9.91 -5.52
N GLU A 136 -11.71 9.04 -5.16
CA GLU A 136 -11.37 8.72 -3.77
C GLU A 136 -11.03 9.98 -2.95
N HIS A 137 -10.21 10.86 -3.50
CA HIS A 137 -9.83 12.14 -2.89
C HIS A 137 -11.03 13.08 -2.70
N PHE A 138 -12.09 12.93 -3.51
CA PHE A 138 -13.29 13.76 -3.46
C PHE A 138 -14.40 13.28 -2.52
N HIS A 139 -14.24 12.13 -1.85
CA HIS A 139 -15.27 11.58 -0.96
C HIS A 139 -15.68 12.56 0.16
N LYS A 140 -14.74 13.36 0.66
CA LYS A 140 -14.98 14.38 1.69
C LYS A 140 -15.83 15.56 1.19
N TYR A 141 -15.93 15.74 -0.12
CA TYR A 141 -16.65 16.83 -0.77
C TYR A 141 -18.00 16.41 -1.37
N MET A 142 -18.47 15.19 -1.07
CA MET A 142 -19.75 14.65 -1.55
C MET A 142 -21.01 15.42 -1.10
N GLY A 143 -20.85 16.37 -0.17
CA GLY A 143 -21.89 17.33 0.17
C GLY A 143 -22.20 18.32 -0.96
N ILE A 144 -21.23 18.57 -1.86
CA ILE A 144 -21.38 19.48 -3.00
C ILE A 144 -22.13 18.76 -4.12
N PRO A 145 -23.28 19.29 -4.60
CA PRO A 145 -24.14 18.58 -5.53
C PRO A 145 -23.47 18.30 -6.89
N GLN A 146 -22.62 19.20 -7.38
CA GLN A 146 -21.91 19.03 -8.66
C GLN A 146 -20.91 17.86 -8.60
N ILE A 147 -20.20 17.70 -7.48
CA ILE A 147 -19.25 16.59 -7.28
C ILE A 147 -20.01 15.27 -7.14
N ARG A 148 -21.15 15.29 -6.45
CA ARG A 148 -22.04 14.12 -6.36
C ARG A 148 -22.53 13.69 -7.74
N GLN A 149 -22.97 14.63 -8.57
CA GLN A 149 -23.41 14.35 -9.94
C GLN A 149 -22.29 13.71 -10.78
N LEU A 150 -21.05 14.19 -10.66
CA LEU A 150 -19.90 13.56 -11.32
C LEU A 150 -19.68 12.12 -10.82
N SER A 151 -19.77 11.87 -9.51
CA SER A 151 -19.67 10.53 -8.93
C SER A 151 -20.77 9.59 -9.45
N GLU A 152 -22.00 10.08 -9.56
CA GLU A 152 -23.14 9.33 -10.08
C GLU A 152 -22.94 8.98 -11.56
N ARG A 153 -22.42 9.91 -12.38
CA ARG A 153 -22.04 9.63 -13.78
C ARG A 153 -20.95 8.56 -13.89
N VAL A 154 -19.91 8.61 -13.04
CA VAL A 154 -18.89 7.54 -12.99
C VAL A 154 -19.53 6.18 -12.70
N LYS A 155 -20.43 6.10 -11.71
CA LYS A 155 -21.12 4.85 -11.35
C LYS A 155 -22.03 4.34 -12.48
N ALA A 156 -22.72 5.26 -13.18
CA ALA A 156 -23.52 4.92 -14.34
C ALA A 156 -22.63 4.33 -15.46
N ALA A 157 -21.50 4.97 -15.77
CA ALA A 157 -20.53 4.48 -16.75
C ALA A 157 -19.94 3.12 -16.36
N GLN A 158 -19.63 2.89 -15.07
CA GLN A 158 -19.19 1.58 -14.57
C GLN A 158 -20.24 0.49 -14.79
N THR A 159 -21.51 0.81 -14.54
CA THR A 159 -22.62 -0.13 -14.71
C THR A 159 -22.85 -0.45 -16.19
N GLU A 160 -22.82 0.56 -17.05
CA GLU A 160 -22.93 0.42 -18.51
C GLU A 160 -21.77 -0.42 -19.05
N LEU A 161 -20.53 -0.12 -18.66
CA LEU A 161 -19.36 -0.92 -19.03
C LEU A 161 -19.48 -2.38 -18.59
N GLY A 162 -19.93 -2.63 -17.36
CA GLY A 162 -20.15 -3.99 -16.86
C GLY A 162 -21.17 -4.76 -17.70
N GLN A 163 -22.32 -4.14 -18.02
CA GLN A 163 -23.35 -4.76 -18.86
C GLN A 163 -22.85 -4.99 -20.29
N GLN A 164 -22.14 -4.02 -20.85
CA GLN A 164 -21.58 -4.09 -22.19
C GLN A 164 -20.53 -5.21 -22.32
N ILE A 165 -19.63 -5.33 -21.34
CA ILE A 165 -18.64 -6.42 -21.29
C ILE A 165 -19.36 -7.77 -21.20
N LEU A 166 -20.35 -7.91 -20.30
CA LEU A 166 -21.10 -9.16 -20.18
C LEU A 166 -21.80 -9.55 -21.49
N ALA A 167 -22.40 -8.59 -22.20
CA ALA A 167 -23.03 -8.82 -23.50
C ALA A 167 -22.01 -9.25 -24.57
N ASP A 168 -20.82 -8.64 -24.60
CA ASP A 168 -19.76 -9.01 -25.54
C ASP A 168 -19.24 -10.43 -25.30
N PHE A 169 -19.13 -10.83 -24.03
CA PHE A 169 -18.79 -12.21 -23.68
C PHE A 169 -19.89 -13.19 -24.08
N GLU A 170 -21.17 -12.83 -23.94
CA GLU A 170 -22.28 -13.67 -24.41
C GLU A 170 -22.30 -13.81 -25.94
N GLU A 171 -22.02 -12.74 -26.68
CA GLU A 171 -21.96 -12.78 -28.14
C GLU A 171 -20.76 -13.60 -28.63
N ALA A 172 -19.61 -13.48 -27.98
CA ALA A 172 -18.42 -14.26 -28.31
C ALA A 172 -18.59 -15.76 -28.01
N PHE A 173 -19.33 -16.09 -26.94
CA PHE A 173 -19.52 -17.45 -26.46
C PHE A 173 -21.02 -17.85 -26.40
N PRO A 174 -21.70 -17.97 -27.55
CA PRO A 174 -23.13 -18.26 -27.58
C PRO A 174 -23.43 -19.65 -27.03
N SER A 175 -24.47 -19.76 -26.19
CA SER A 175 -24.81 -21.01 -25.50
C SER A 175 -25.36 -22.14 -26.38
N GLN A 176 -25.71 -21.86 -27.64
CA GLN A 176 -26.21 -22.87 -28.58
C GLN A 176 -25.64 -22.63 -29.98
N GLY A 177 -25.30 -23.72 -30.66
CA GLY A 177 -24.53 -23.82 -31.90
C GLY A 177 -25.13 -23.19 -33.16
N THR A 178 -25.58 -21.94 -33.10
CA THR A 178 -26.09 -21.18 -34.26
C THR A 178 -25.06 -20.23 -34.86
N LYS A 179 -23.91 -20.01 -34.20
CA LYS A 179 -22.72 -19.34 -34.77
C LYS A 179 -21.45 -20.02 -34.25
N ARG A 180 -20.38 -20.04 -35.06
CA ARG A 180 -19.04 -20.39 -34.56
C ARG A 180 -18.72 -19.44 -33.41
N PRO A 181 -18.25 -19.92 -32.24
CA PRO A 181 -17.80 -19.03 -31.18
C PRO A 181 -16.82 -18.03 -31.78
N GLY A 182 -17.03 -16.74 -31.49
CA GLY A 182 -16.02 -15.74 -31.76
C GLY A 182 -14.77 -16.18 -31.01
N GLY A 183 -13.70 -16.48 -31.74
CA GLY A 183 -12.45 -16.88 -31.11
C GLY A 183 -11.93 -15.80 -30.15
N PRO A 184 -10.86 -16.09 -29.41
CA PRO A 184 -10.24 -15.13 -28.51
C PRO A 184 -9.97 -13.81 -29.25
N SER A 185 -10.47 -12.70 -28.69
CA SER A 185 -10.29 -11.37 -29.28
C SER A 185 -9.44 -10.51 -28.35
N ASN A 186 -8.60 -9.66 -28.94
CA ASN A 186 -7.87 -8.64 -28.18
C ASN A 186 -8.85 -7.72 -27.42
N VAL A 187 -10.04 -7.49 -27.98
CA VAL A 187 -11.10 -6.69 -27.33
C VAL A 187 -11.59 -7.36 -26.04
N LEU A 188 -11.77 -8.68 -26.02
CA LEU A 188 -12.21 -9.42 -24.83
C LEU A 188 -11.10 -9.53 -23.78
N ARG A 189 -9.84 -9.65 -24.22
CA ARG A 189 -8.70 -9.57 -23.32
C ARG A 189 -8.65 -8.22 -22.61
N ASP A 190 -8.80 -7.14 -23.37
CA ASP A 190 -8.78 -5.80 -22.82
C ASP A 190 -10.03 -5.54 -21.94
N ALA A 191 -11.17 -6.13 -22.28
CA ALA A 191 -12.36 -6.14 -21.42
C ALA A 191 -12.14 -6.82 -20.07
N CYS A 192 -11.31 -7.87 -20.00
CA CYS A 192 -10.93 -8.49 -18.73
C CYS A 192 -10.15 -7.52 -17.82
N LEU A 193 -9.34 -6.63 -18.40
CA LEU A 193 -8.63 -5.60 -17.64
C LEU A 193 -9.61 -4.62 -16.99
N VAL A 194 -10.64 -4.20 -17.72
CA VAL A 194 -11.71 -3.36 -17.18
C VAL A 194 -12.50 -4.11 -16.11
N ALA A 195 -12.84 -5.38 -16.34
CA ALA A 195 -13.58 -6.20 -15.38
C ALA A 195 -12.84 -6.42 -14.05
N ASN A 196 -11.50 -6.37 -14.04
CA ASN A 196 -10.69 -6.41 -12.82
C ASN A 196 -10.80 -5.12 -11.98
N ILE A 197 -11.14 -3.97 -12.60
CA ILE A 197 -11.27 -2.66 -11.96
C ILE A 197 -12.72 -2.42 -11.50
N LEU A 198 -13.69 -2.98 -12.23
CA LEU A 198 -15.11 -2.94 -11.90
C LEU A 198 -15.45 -3.79 -10.65
N ASP A 199 -16.75 -3.85 -10.33
CA ASP A 199 -17.26 -4.72 -9.26
C ASP A 199 -16.85 -6.19 -9.51
N PRO A 200 -16.28 -6.88 -8.50
CA PRO A 200 -15.92 -8.30 -8.59
C PRO A 200 -17.04 -9.22 -9.09
N ARG A 201 -18.31 -8.83 -8.91
CA ARG A 201 -19.48 -9.54 -9.45
C ARG A 201 -19.42 -9.72 -10.97
N ILE A 202 -18.94 -8.72 -11.71
CA ILE A 202 -18.84 -8.79 -13.18
C ILE A 202 -17.84 -9.89 -13.56
N LYS A 203 -16.65 -9.89 -12.94
CA LYS A 203 -15.66 -10.94 -13.12
C LYS A 203 -16.22 -12.32 -12.78
N GLN A 204 -16.91 -12.47 -11.66
CA GLN A 204 -17.52 -13.76 -11.26
C GLN A 204 -18.55 -14.25 -12.28
N GLU A 205 -19.39 -13.37 -12.81
CA GLU A 205 -20.39 -13.72 -13.84
C GLU A 205 -19.73 -14.16 -15.16
N ILE A 206 -18.67 -13.47 -15.61
CA ILE A 206 -17.89 -13.88 -16.79
C ILE A 206 -17.32 -15.29 -16.58
N ILE A 207 -16.64 -15.51 -15.45
CA ILE A 207 -16.03 -16.81 -15.11
C ILE A 207 -17.09 -17.91 -15.11
N LYS A 208 -18.21 -17.69 -14.41
CA LYS A 208 -19.30 -18.65 -14.28
C LYS A 208 -19.92 -19.01 -15.63
N LYS A 209 -20.23 -18.01 -16.46
CA LYS A 209 -20.80 -18.24 -17.80
C LYS A 209 -19.82 -18.99 -18.69
N PHE A 210 -18.55 -18.60 -18.68
CA PHE A 210 -17.52 -19.25 -19.49
C PHE A 210 -17.32 -20.73 -19.13
N ILE A 211 -17.25 -21.05 -17.82
CA ILE A 211 -17.11 -22.43 -17.35
C ILE A 211 -18.35 -23.26 -17.71
N LYS A 212 -19.55 -22.72 -17.47
CA LYS A 212 -20.81 -23.38 -17.84
C LYS A 212 -20.85 -23.70 -19.33
N GLN A 213 -20.38 -22.77 -20.16
CA GLN A 213 -20.30 -22.95 -21.60
C GLN A 213 -19.30 -24.06 -21.97
N HIS A 214 -18.10 -24.06 -21.39
CA HIS A 214 -17.07 -25.07 -21.66
C HIS A 214 -17.50 -26.48 -21.23
N LEU A 215 -18.28 -26.60 -20.15
CA LEU A 215 -18.78 -27.88 -19.66
C LEU A 215 -20.12 -28.29 -20.29
N SER A 216 -20.70 -27.49 -21.20
CA SER A 216 -21.99 -27.81 -21.81
C SER A 216 -21.94 -29.10 -22.65
N GLU A 217 -20.87 -29.32 -23.42
CA GLU A 217 -20.67 -30.56 -24.19
C GLU A 217 -20.54 -31.78 -23.26
N TYR A 218 -19.82 -31.63 -22.14
CA TYR A 218 -19.69 -32.68 -21.14
C TYR A 218 -21.04 -33.12 -20.58
N LEU A 219 -21.89 -32.15 -20.25
CA LEU A 219 -23.23 -32.38 -19.74
C LEU A 219 -24.14 -33.09 -20.74
N VAL A 220 -23.84 -33.07 -22.04
CA VAL A 220 -24.59 -33.82 -23.07
C VAL A 220 -23.99 -35.21 -23.28
N LEU A 221 -22.66 -35.30 -23.38
CA LEU A 221 -21.96 -36.56 -23.66
C LEU A 221 -22.11 -37.59 -22.53
N PHE A 222 -22.19 -37.14 -21.29
CA PHE A 222 -22.19 -38.01 -20.11
C PHE A 222 -23.49 -37.97 -19.31
N GLN A 223 -24.60 -37.68 -19.99
CA GLN A 223 -25.96 -37.81 -19.42
C GLN A 223 -26.24 -39.25 -19.01
N GLU A 224 -27.17 -39.43 -18.07
CA GLU A 224 -27.49 -40.71 -17.46
C GLU A 224 -27.96 -41.79 -18.44
N ASN A 225 -28.59 -41.38 -19.54
CA ASN A 225 -29.07 -42.26 -20.60
C ASN A 225 -27.96 -42.69 -21.59
N GLN A 226 -26.74 -42.18 -21.43
CA GLN A 226 -25.62 -42.52 -22.30
C GLN A 226 -24.80 -43.67 -21.72
N ASP A 227 -24.51 -44.68 -22.54
CA ASP A 227 -23.69 -45.83 -22.13
C ASP A 227 -22.25 -45.46 -21.74
N VAL A 228 -21.78 -44.29 -22.15
CA VAL A 228 -20.45 -43.77 -21.80
C VAL A 228 -20.41 -43.09 -20.43
N ALA A 229 -21.56 -42.87 -19.81
CA ALA A 229 -21.69 -42.21 -18.52
C ALA A 229 -21.47 -43.14 -17.33
N TRP A 230 -21.56 -44.45 -17.53
CA TRP A 230 -21.42 -45.46 -16.48
C TRP A 230 -19.97 -45.60 -15.96
N LEU A 231 -19.83 -46.18 -14.76
CA LEU A 231 -18.56 -46.28 -14.04
C LEU A 231 -17.49 -47.11 -14.76
N ASP A 232 -17.90 -48.05 -15.62
CA ASP A 232 -17.00 -48.90 -16.42
C ASP A 232 -16.13 -48.07 -17.38
N LYS A 233 -16.60 -46.87 -17.75
CA LYS A 233 -15.93 -45.94 -18.66
C LYS A 233 -15.55 -44.63 -17.99
N ILE A 234 -15.35 -44.62 -16.67
CA ILE A 234 -14.97 -43.41 -15.91
C ILE A 234 -13.70 -42.73 -16.47
N ASP A 235 -12.77 -43.52 -17.02
CA ASP A 235 -11.57 -43.02 -17.73
C ASP A 235 -11.90 -42.04 -18.86
N ARG A 236 -13.04 -42.21 -19.54
CA ARG A 236 -13.46 -41.31 -20.63
C ARG A 236 -13.79 -39.91 -20.10
N ARG A 237 -14.34 -39.78 -18.89
CA ARG A 237 -14.60 -38.48 -18.25
C ARG A 237 -13.27 -37.76 -17.98
N TYR A 238 -12.29 -38.48 -17.42
CA TYR A 238 -10.96 -37.93 -17.13
C TYR A 238 -10.15 -37.60 -18.38
N ALA A 239 -10.23 -38.43 -19.42
CA ALA A 239 -9.60 -38.16 -20.71
C ALA A 239 -10.26 -36.97 -21.42
N TRP A 240 -11.58 -36.78 -21.27
CA TRP A 240 -12.30 -35.63 -21.81
C TRP A 240 -11.79 -34.34 -21.18
N ILE A 241 -11.80 -34.22 -19.85
CA ILE A 241 -11.37 -32.98 -19.18
C ILE A 241 -9.89 -32.66 -19.44
N LYS A 242 -9.02 -33.66 -19.51
CA LYS A 242 -7.60 -33.44 -19.86
C LYS A 242 -7.45 -32.81 -21.24
N ARG A 243 -8.19 -33.30 -22.24
CA ARG A 243 -8.19 -32.71 -23.59
C ARG A 243 -8.75 -31.29 -23.59
N GLN A 244 -9.82 -31.06 -22.84
CA GLN A 244 -10.45 -29.74 -22.74
C GLN A 244 -9.56 -28.71 -22.06
N LEU A 245 -8.79 -29.10 -21.04
CA LEU A 245 -7.81 -28.21 -20.41
C LEU A 245 -6.68 -27.85 -21.37
N VAL A 246 -6.20 -28.79 -22.19
CA VAL A 246 -5.20 -28.50 -23.23
C VAL A 246 -5.78 -27.54 -24.29
N ASP A 247 -6.98 -27.83 -24.80
CA ASP A 247 -7.66 -26.99 -25.79
C ASP A 247 -7.92 -25.57 -25.26
N TYR A 248 -8.27 -25.46 -23.96
CA TYR A 248 -8.42 -24.18 -23.28
C TYR A 248 -7.10 -23.39 -23.23
N GLU A 249 -5.99 -24.02 -22.82
CA GLU A 249 -4.70 -23.35 -22.71
C GLU A 249 -4.20 -22.85 -24.08
N GLU A 250 -4.39 -23.66 -25.13
CA GLU A 250 -4.01 -23.31 -26.51
C GLU A 250 -4.84 -22.15 -27.06
N LYS A 251 -6.16 -22.18 -26.87
CA LYS A 251 -7.07 -21.17 -27.44
C LYS A 251 -7.16 -19.92 -26.58
N TYR A 252 -7.43 -20.07 -25.29
CA TYR A 252 -7.85 -18.98 -24.40
C TYR A 252 -6.81 -18.61 -23.34
N GLY A 253 -5.70 -19.33 -23.22
CA GLY A 253 -4.69 -19.11 -22.18
C GLY A 253 -4.08 -17.70 -22.17
N ARG A 254 -4.11 -16.97 -23.29
CA ARG A 254 -3.65 -15.57 -23.42
C ARG A 254 -4.76 -14.52 -23.29
N MET A 255 -6.02 -14.93 -23.28
CA MET A 255 -7.17 -14.03 -23.26
C MET A 255 -7.53 -13.65 -21.82
N PHE A 256 -7.57 -14.62 -20.92
CA PHE A 256 -7.87 -14.37 -19.51
C PHE A 256 -6.60 -14.04 -18.72
N PRO A 257 -6.70 -13.12 -17.75
CA PRO A 257 -5.61 -12.89 -16.81
C PRO A 257 -5.28 -14.15 -15.99
N ARG A 258 -3.99 -14.39 -15.71
CA ARG A 258 -3.51 -15.62 -15.04
C ARG A 258 -4.08 -15.76 -13.63
N GLU A 259 -4.29 -14.64 -12.96
CA GLU A 259 -4.85 -14.55 -11.61
C GLU A 259 -6.33 -14.95 -11.53
N TRP A 260 -7.02 -15.14 -12.68
CA TRP A 260 -8.37 -15.70 -12.69
C TRP A 260 -8.36 -17.21 -12.48
N CYS A 261 -7.22 -17.87 -12.70
CA CYS A 261 -7.01 -19.32 -12.51
C CYS A 261 -8.08 -20.16 -13.25
N MET A 262 -8.44 -19.76 -14.46
CA MET A 262 -9.56 -20.33 -15.23
C MET A 262 -9.45 -21.85 -15.44
N ALA A 263 -8.26 -22.36 -15.79
CA ALA A 263 -8.05 -23.80 -15.97
C ALA A 263 -8.36 -24.61 -14.69
N GLU A 264 -7.96 -24.08 -13.53
CA GLU A 264 -8.26 -24.70 -12.24
C GLU A 264 -9.76 -24.65 -11.95
N ARG A 265 -10.41 -23.50 -12.18
CA ARG A 265 -11.87 -23.35 -11.98
C ARG A 265 -12.69 -24.28 -12.87
N ILE A 266 -12.27 -24.49 -14.13
CA ILE A 266 -12.89 -25.47 -15.04
C ILE A 266 -12.77 -26.88 -14.46
N ALA A 267 -11.58 -27.25 -13.95
CA ALA A 267 -11.36 -28.56 -13.34
C ALA A 267 -12.18 -28.75 -12.06
N VAL A 268 -12.28 -27.74 -11.20
CA VAL A 268 -13.10 -27.77 -9.99
C VAL A 268 -14.57 -27.95 -10.32
N GLU A 269 -15.11 -27.16 -11.25
CA GLU A 269 -16.52 -27.29 -11.64
C GLU A 269 -16.80 -28.63 -12.31
N PHE A 270 -15.88 -29.13 -13.15
CA PHE A 270 -15.95 -30.48 -13.70
C PHE A 270 -16.04 -31.53 -12.58
N CYS A 271 -15.23 -31.42 -11.52
CA CYS A 271 -15.28 -32.35 -10.39
C CYS A 271 -16.63 -32.29 -9.66
N HIS A 272 -17.17 -31.09 -9.43
CA HIS A 272 -18.48 -30.92 -8.79
C HIS A 272 -19.61 -31.54 -9.61
N VAL A 273 -19.66 -31.25 -10.91
CA VAL A 273 -20.65 -31.82 -11.82
C VAL A 273 -20.51 -33.33 -11.90
N THR A 274 -19.27 -33.84 -12.06
CA THR A 274 -19.01 -35.29 -12.16
C THR A 274 -19.46 -36.02 -10.90
N ARG A 275 -19.17 -35.48 -9.72
CA ARG A 275 -19.62 -36.06 -8.45
C ARG A 275 -21.14 -36.13 -8.37
N ALA A 276 -21.84 -35.04 -8.74
CA ALA A 276 -23.29 -34.99 -8.70
C ALA A 276 -23.93 -36.00 -9.67
N GLU A 277 -23.45 -36.05 -10.90
CA GLU A 277 -23.96 -36.97 -11.93
C GLU A 277 -23.67 -38.43 -11.60
N LEU A 278 -22.44 -38.76 -11.16
CA LEU A 278 -22.10 -40.12 -10.74
C LEU A 278 -22.94 -40.57 -9.54
N ALA A 279 -23.15 -39.70 -8.55
CA ALA A 279 -24.01 -40.02 -7.41
C ALA A 279 -25.46 -40.30 -7.81
N LYS A 280 -25.98 -39.64 -8.86
CA LYS A 280 -27.33 -39.89 -9.38
C LYS A 280 -27.38 -41.21 -10.17
N ILE A 281 -26.44 -41.42 -11.09
CA ILE A 281 -26.32 -42.64 -11.90
C ILE A 281 -26.14 -43.89 -11.03
N MET A 282 -25.27 -43.83 -10.01
CA MET A 282 -25.02 -44.94 -9.08
C MET A 282 -26.25 -45.27 -8.22
N ARG A 283 -27.05 -44.28 -7.82
CA ARG A 283 -28.31 -44.52 -7.09
C ARG A 283 -29.32 -45.25 -7.97
N THR A 284 -29.44 -44.86 -9.24
CA THR A 284 -30.38 -45.47 -10.19
C THR A 284 -30.02 -46.93 -10.51
N ARG A 285 -28.73 -47.21 -10.72
CA ARG A 285 -28.23 -48.54 -11.11
C ARG A 285 -27.54 -49.28 -9.97
N ALA A 286 -28.01 -49.07 -8.73
CA ALA A 286 -27.36 -49.60 -7.53
C ALA A 286 -27.19 -51.13 -7.52
N LYS A 287 -28.11 -51.86 -8.16
CA LYS A 287 -28.07 -53.33 -8.27
C LYS A 287 -26.98 -53.85 -9.22
N GLU A 288 -26.48 -53.00 -10.12
CA GLU A 288 -25.47 -53.35 -11.12
C GLU A 288 -24.04 -53.02 -10.63
N ILE A 289 -23.90 -52.57 -9.39
CA ILE A 289 -22.62 -52.19 -8.80
C ILE A 289 -21.95 -53.42 -8.20
N GLU A 290 -20.84 -53.84 -8.83
CA GLU A 290 -19.97 -54.89 -8.33
C GLU A 290 -18.71 -54.33 -7.65
N VAL A 291 -18.15 -55.07 -6.70
CA VAL A 291 -16.92 -54.68 -5.97
C VAL A 291 -15.76 -54.42 -6.94
N LYS A 292 -15.59 -55.25 -7.97
CA LYS A 292 -14.53 -55.07 -8.98
C LYS A 292 -14.68 -53.76 -9.75
N LEU A 293 -15.92 -53.41 -10.10
CA LEU A 293 -16.23 -52.16 -10.80
C LEU A 293 -15.91 -50.93 -9.91
N LEU A 294 -16.26 -51.00 -8.62
CA LEU A 294 -15.94 -49.93 -7.66
C LEU A 294 -14.43 -49.78 -7.45
N LEU A 295 -13.70 -50.87 -7.25
CA LEU A 295 -12.24 -50.83 -7.10
C LEU A 295 -11.56 -50.24 -8.35
N PHE A 296 -12.02 -50.64 -9.53
CA PHE A 296 -11.58 -50.04 -10.79
C PHE A 296 -11.84 -48.53 -10.81
N ALA A 297 -13.08 -48.10 -10.52
CA ALA A 297 -13.45 -46.70 -10.55
C ALA A 297 -12.62 -45.87 -9.56
N ILE A 298 -12.55 -46.29 -8.30
CA ILE A 298 -11.77 -45.62 -7.24
C ILE A 298 -10.30 -45.48 -7.66
N GLN A 299 -9.68 -46.56 -8.15
CA GLN A 299 -8.28 -46.50 -8.57
C GLN A 299 -8.06 -45.46 -9.69
N ARG A 300 -8.98 -45.36 -10.64
CA ARG A 300 -8.91 -44.36 -11.72
C ARG A 300 -9.14 -42.94 -11.20
N THR A 301 -10.10 -42.75 -10.30
CA THR A 301 -10.38 -41.47 -9.64
C THR A 301 -9.16 -41.00 -8.84
N THR A 302 -8.57 -41.83 -7.98
CA THR A 302 -7.36 -41.48 -7.21
C THR A 302 -6.19 -41.07 -8.10
N ASN A 303 -5.99 -41.75 -9.23
CA ASN A 303 -4.94 -41.39 -10.19
C ASN A 303 -5.21 -40.03 -10.84
N PHE A 304 -6.48 -39.72 -11.13
CA PHE A 304 -6.89 -38.43 -11.67
C PHE A 304 -6.75 -37.30 -10.65
N GLU A 305 -7.13 -37.54 -9.40
CA GLU A 305 -6.94 -36.59 -8.30
C GLU A 305 -5.46 -36.27 -8.09
N GLY A 306 -4.60 -37.29 -8.12
CA GLY A 306 -3.15 -37.11 -8.07
C GLY A 306 -2.60 -36.28 -9.24
N PHE A 307 -3.21 -36.37 -10.42
CA PHE A 307 -2.87 -35.51 -11.56
C PHE A 307 -3.29 -34.05 -11.31
N LEU A 308 -4.51 -33.81 -10.81
CA LEU A 308 -4.98 -32.45 -10.52
C LEU A 308 -4.16 -31.78 -9.41
N ALA A 309 -3.86 -32.52 -8.34
CA ALA A 309 -3.07 -32.02 -7.21
C ALA A 309 -1.64 -31.62 -7.59
N LYS A 310 -1.05 -32.28 -8.59
CA LYS A 310 0.26 -31.88 -9.14
C LYS A 310 0.16 -30.67 -10.09
N ARG A 311 -0.96 -30.51 -10.78
CA ARG A 311 -1.14 -29.51 -11.84
C ARG A 311 -1.57 -28.14 -11.31
N PHE A 312 -2.32 -28.13 -10.21
CA PHE A 312 -2.97 -26.93 -9.65
C PHE A 312 -2.59 -26.68 -8.20
N SER A 313 -2.57 -25.41 -7.80
CA SER A 313 -2.17 -25.00 -6.45
C SER A 313 -3.30 -25.08 -5.43
N GLY A 314 -4.56 -25.16 -5.88
CA GLY A 314 -5.74 -25.19 -5.01
C GLY A 314 -6.20 -23.82 -4.52
N CYS A 315 -5.71 -22.73 -5.13
CA CYS A 315 -6.09 -21.37 -4.75
C CYS A 315 -7.58 -21.07 -5.01
N THR A 316 -8.25 -21.84 -5.86
CA THR A 316 -9.67 -21.65 -6.18
C THR A 316 -10.63 -22.43 -5.27
N LEU A 317 -10.11 -23.36 -4.48
CA LEU A 317 -10.88 -24.18 -3.53
C LEU A 317 -11.06 -23.51 -2.17
N THR A 318 -10.16 -22.58 -1.84
CA THR A 318 -10.26 -21.76 -0.63
C THR A 318 -10.82 -20.41 -1.04
N ASP A 319 -11.95 -20.03 -0.48
CA ASP A 319 -12.56 -18.71 -0.72
C ASP A 319 -11.68 -17.63 -0.06
N GLY A 320 -10.59 -17.24 -0.73
CA GLY A 320 -9.77 -16.08 -0.36
C GLY A 320 -8.89 -16.17 0.89
N THR A 321 -8.66 -17.34 1.50
CA THR A 321 -7.81 -17.48 2.72
C THR A 321 -6.45 -18.14 2.51
N LEU A 322 -5.82 -17.96 1.36
CA LEU A 322 -4.36 -18.06 1.25
C LEU A 322 -3.79 -16.66 1.10
N LYS A 323 -3.58 -15.99 2.25
CA LYS A 323 -2.52 -14.98 2.31
C LYS A 323 -1.26 -15.67 1.80
N LYS A 324 -0.65 -15.08 0.78
CA LYS A 324 0.74 -15.31 0.38
C LYS A 324 1.52 -15.68 1.63
N LEU A 325 2.03 -16.92 1.72
CA LEU A 325 2.96 -17.30 2.76
C LEU A 325 4.16 -16.36 2.56
N GLU A 326 4.24 -15.30 3.35
CA GLU A 326 5.44 -14.49 3.42
C GLU A 326 6.57 -15.42 3.81
N SER A 327 7.65 -15.36 3.05
CA SER A 327 8.95 -15.88 3.48
C SER A 327 9.17 -15.45 4.93
N PRO A 328 9.65 -16.35 5.82
CA PRO A 328 9.90 -15.98 7.21
C PRO A 328 10.77 -14.71 7.23
N PRO A 329 10.45 -13.72 8.08
CA PRO A 329 11.23 -12.50 8.14
C PRO A 329 12.69 -12.86 8.46
N PRO A 330 13.67 -12.16 7.86
CA PRO A 330 15.08 -12.35 8.24
C PRO A 330 15.19 -12.18 9.76
N SER A 331 15.85 -13.13 10.41
CA SER A 331 15.95 -13.18 11.87
C SER A 331 16.50 -11.86 12.39
N THR A 332 15.68 -11.12 13.14
CA THR A 332 16.08 -9.85 13.78
C THR A 332 16.87 -10.11 15.06
N ASN A 333 17.81 -11.07 15.04
CA ASN A 333 18.66 -11.38 16.18
C ASN A 333 19.99 -10.62 16.03
N PRO A 334 20.26 -9.58 16.84
CA PRO A 334 21.48 -8.76 16.75
C PRO A 334 22.74 -9.46 17.31
N PHE A 335 22.69 -10.77 17.54
CA PHE A 335 23.73 -11.57 18.22
C PHE A 335 24.21 -12.77 17.42
N LEU A 336 23.85 -12.88 16.14
CA LEU A 336 24.46 -13.84 15.23
C LEU A 336 25.45 -13.07 14.36
N GLU A 337 26.72 -13.17 14.73
CA GLU A 337 27.84 -12.73 13.89
C GLU A 337 27.93 -13.67 12.67
N ASP A 338 28.02 -13.08 11.47
CA ASP A 338 28.19 -13.78 10.20
C ASP A 338 29.54 -14.51 10.17
N GLU A 339 29.52 -15.84 10.16
CA GLU A 339 30.69 -16.65 9.80
C GLU A 339 30.81 -16.69 8.26
N PRO A 340 31.99 -16.40 7.68
CA PRO A 340 32.14 -16.32 6.24
C PRO A 340 32.14 -17.71 5.61
N THR A 341 31.34 -17.88 4.56
CA THR A 341 31.46 -18.99 3.60
C THR A 341 32.84 -18.97 2.93
N PRO A 342 33.55 -20.10 2.83
CA PRO A 342 34.81 -20.14 2.08
C PRO A 342 34.53 -20.21 0.58
N GLU A 343 35.19 -19.31 -0.14
CA GLU A 343 35.34 -19.29 -1.60
C GLU A 343 36.08 -20.55 -2.10
N MET A 344 35.69 -21.03 -3.28
CA MET A 344 36.61 -21.77 -4.16
C MET A 344 36.34 -21.37 -5.62
N GLU A 345 37.34 -20.69 -6.19
CA GLU A 345 37.53 -20.28 -7.59
C GLU A 345 37.44 -21.48 -8.56
N GLU A 346 36.63 -21.38 -9.62
CA GLU A 346 36.96 -20.99 -11.01
C GLU A 346 37.50 -22.12 -11.92
N LEU A 347 36.76 -22.46 -12.99
CA LEU A 347 37.33 -22.61 -14.35
C LEU A 347 36.23 -22.65 -15.43
N ALA A 348 36.42 -21.86 -16.48
CA ALA A 348 35.54 -21.72 -17.64
C ALA A 348 35.78 -22.79 -18.73
N THR A 349 34.72 -23.25 -19.40
CA THR A 349 34.76 -23.62 -20.84
C THR A 349 33.35 -23.63 -21.47
N GLU A 350 33.21 -23.07 -22.68
CA GLU A 350 31.98 -23.00 -23.49
C GLU A 350 31.41 -24.37 -23.93
N LYS A 351 30.07 -24.51 -23.91
CA LYS A 351 29.21 -24.92 -25.05
C LYS A 351 27.75 -25.21 -24.65
N GLY A 352 26.80 -24.64 -25.40
CA GLY A 352 25.61 -25.33 -25.98
C GLY A 352 24.50 -25.93 -25.09
N ASP A 353 23.32 -25.30 -25.25
CA ASP A 353 21.96 -25.90 -25.40
C ASP A 353 21.13 -26.44 -24.20
N LEU A 354 19.84 -26.05 -24.24
CA LEU A 354 18.59 -26.62 -23.69
C LEU A 354 18.41 -27.02 -22.20
N ASP A 355 17.26 -26.54 -21.69
CA ASP A 355 16.36 -27.09 -20.66
C ASP A 355 16.91 -27.54 -19.28
N GLN A 356 16.55 -26.78 -18.24
CA GLN A 356 15.77 -27.24 -17.07
C GLN A 356 15.86 -26.20 -15.95
N VAL A 357 14.73 -25.65 -15.52
CA VAL A 357 14.62 -25.08 -14.17
C VAL A 357 13.79 -26.02 -13.33
N SER A 358 14.53 -26.83 -12.59
CA SER A 358 14.12 -27.62 -11.45
C SER A 358 13.54 -26.70 -10.36
N LEU A 359 12.30 -26.97 -9.94
CA LEU A 359 11.78 -26.42 -8.69
C LEU A 359 11.83 -27.51 -7.61
N VAL A 360 12.47 -27.11 -6.53
CA VAL A 360 12.82 -27.87 -5.32
C VAL A 360 11.61 -28.55 -4.69
N CYS A 361 11.77 -29.84 -4.38
CA CYS A 361 10.87 -30.60 -3.51
C CYS A 361 10.89 -30.02 -2.09
N VAL A 362 9.73 -29.72 -1.53
CA VAL A 362 9.53 -29.65 -0.08
C VAL A 362 8.32 -30.49 0.32
N THR A 363 8.67 -31.57 1.00
CA THR A 363 7.97 -32.45 1.94
C THR A 363 6.51 -32.14 2.33
N THR A 364 5.67 -33.16 2.14
CA THR A 364 4.62 -33.66 3.04
C THR A 364 4.15 -32.73 4.17
N GLY A 365 3.01 -32.08 3.95
CA GLY A 365 2.20 -31.45 4.99
C GLY A 365 0.73 -31.54 4.60
N ASN A 366 -0.04 -32.27 5.41
CA ASN A 366 -1.48 -32.53 5.29
C ASN A 366 -2.29 -31.37 4.66
N LEU A 367 -2.81 -31.61 3.45
CA LEU A 367 -4.02 -30.93 2.98
C LEU A 367 -5.18 -31.33 3.90
N PRO A 368 -5.98 -30.38 4.42
CA PRO A 368 -7.15 -30.70 5.20
C PRO A 368 -8.20 -31.35 4.29
N ASN A 369 -8.43 -32.65 4.53
CA ASN A 369 -9.63 -33.44 4.25
C ASN A 369 -10.64 -32.81 3.26
N VAL A 370 -10.36 -32.98 1.96
CA VAL A 370 -11.40 -33.13 0.95
C VAL A 370 -11.31 -34.57 0.47
N ARG A 371 -11.95 -35.49 1.20
CA ARG A 371 -12.28 -36.80 0.64
C ARG A 371 -13.43 -36.61 -0.34
N PHE A 372 -13.23 -37.09 -1.57
CA PHE A 372 -14.21 -37.15 -2.64
C PHE A 372 -15.43 -38.01 -2.29
#